data_AF-A0A971CUB6-F1
#
_entry.id   AF-A0A971CUB6-F1
#
_cell.length_a   1.000
_cell.length_b   1.000
_cell.length_c   1.000
_cell.angle_alpha   90.00
_cell.angle_beta   90.00
_cell.angle_gamma   90.00
#
_symmetry.space_group_name_H-M   'P 1'
#
loop_
_entity.id
_entity.type
_entity.pdbx_description
1 polymer ?
#
loop_
_entity_poly.entity_id
_entity_poly.type
_entity_poly.pdbx_seq_one_letter_code
_entity_poly.pdbx_strand_id
1 'polypeptide(L)'
;DAFFNEYDPYGRPTTGTQSGGIGQWWPEGYRIFDIAAREIYEAQGHPMPKRGKIGPDDESPLRASYLNYATQTQNLWNGFDKPAIIGECGYDHTYYEPGMPGYLAMYHNALWVGLANGLCCTPFWWAYSDWINDAVVTNQMRSFAQFISDIDFARPDLKPITIQSGHCDGWAMGDESLIFGWLVNPRSGVAGESFTISGLADGTYDVRLYRTWRGRYLDAQTLDCRDGTLTVSVPELTTTGGHAYHIGDDVAFKIRPH
;
A
#
# COMPACT_ATOMS: atom_id res chain seq x y z
N ASP A 1 17.84 -22.42 -1.63
CA ASP A 1 18.86 -21.47 -1.19
C ASP A 1 20.10 -22.15 -0.59
N ALA A 2 20.05 -23.44 -0.22
CA ALA A 2 21.16 -24.19 0.40
C ALA A 2 22.57 -23.92 -0.15
N PHE A 3 22.76 -23.88 -1.48
CA PHE A 3 24.06 -23.52 -2.06
C PHE A 3 24.50 -22.10 -1.67
N PHE A 4 23.64 -21.09 -1.78
CA PHE A 4 23.99 -19.73 -1.39
C PHE A 4 24.27 -19.62 0.10
N ASN A 5 23.51 -20.32 0.94
CA ASN A 5 23.73 -20.32 2.39
C ASN A 5 25.03 -21.04 2.80
N GLU A 6 25.43 -22.10 2.08
CA GLU A 6 26.69 -22.81 2.30
C GLU A 6 27.91 -21.94 1.98
N TYR A 7 27.81 -21.09 0.96
CA TYR A 7 28.94 -20.31 0.43
C TYR A 7 28.88 -18.80 0.74
N ASP A 8 27.87 -18.31 1.46
CA ASP A 8 27.82 -16.93 1.96
C ASP A 8 28.22 -16.85 3.45
N PRO A 9 29.49 -16.52 3.78
CA PRO A 9 29.94 -16.44 5.17
C PRO A 9 29.29 -15.29 5.96
N TYR A 10 28.51 -14.42 5.30
CA TYR A 10 27.83 -13.29 5.93
C TYR A 10 26.33 -13.55 6.12
N GLY A 11 25.80 -14.70 5.68
CA GLY A 11 24.40 -15.09 5.87
C GLY A 11 23.40 -14.06 5.35
N ARG A 12 23.61 -13.50 4.14
CA ARG A 12 22.68 -12.53 3.59
C ARG A 12 21.36 -13.21 3.19
N PRO A 13 20.20 -12.55 3.40
CA PRO A 13 18.93 -13.08 2.94
C PRO A 13 18.93 -13.31 1.44
N THR A 14 18.37 -14.44 1.03
CA THR A 14 18.19 -14.82 -0.36
C THR A 14 16.76 -14.58 -0.81
N THR A 15 16.62 -14.26 -2.09
CA THR A 15 15.32 -14.21 -2.76
C THR A 15 15.44 -14.60 -4.21
N GLY A 16 14.32 -14.94 -4.81
CA GLY A 16 14.18 -15.21 -6.22
C GLY A 16 12.75 -14.88 -6.62
N THR A 17 12.60 -14.23 -7.77
CA THR A 17 11.31 -13.81 -8.28
C THR A 17 10.97 -14.59 -9.55
N GLN A 18 9.68 -14.79 -9.78
CA GLN A 18 9.14 -15.36 -11.00
C GLN A 18 7.95 -14.50 -11.44
N SER A 19 7.77 -14.39 -12.76
CA SER A 19 6.60 -13.80 -13.39
C SER A 19 5.31 -14.19 -12.65
N GLY A 20 4.54 -13.17 -12.30
CA GLY A 20 3.29 -13.32 -11.57
C GLY A 20 2.07 -13.10 -12.45
N GLY A 21 2.16 -13.41 -13.74
CA GLY A 21 1.00 -13.46 -14.63
C GLY A 21 -0.10 -14.40 -14.11
N ILE A 22 -1.31 -14.28 -14.68
CA ILE A 22 -2.45 -15.07 -14.24
C ILE A 22 -2.15 -16.58 -14.29
N GLY A 23 -2.44 -17.28 -13.19
CA GLY A 23 -2.16 -18.72 -13.04
C GLY A 23 -0.70 -19.07 -12.72
N GLN A 24 0.20 -18.10 -12.68
CA GLN A 24 1.59 -18.32 -12.26
C GLN A 24 1.72 -18.06 -10.76
N TRP A 25 1.87 -19.13 -9.99
CA TRP A 25 2.14 -19.12 -8.55
C TRP A 25 3.32 -20.05 -8.31
N TRP A 26 4.38 -19.57 -7.65
CA TRP A 26 5.63 -20.32 -7.45
C TRP A 26 5.84 -20.74 -6.00
N PRO A 27 4.97 -21.60 -5.43
CA PRO A 27 5.01 -21.91 -4.01
C PRO A 27 6.31 -22.59 -3.58
N GLU A 28 6.94 -23.33 -4.49
CA GLU A 28 8.21 -24.00 -4.18
C GLU A 28 9.36 -22.99 -4.04
N GLY A 29 9.46 -22.01 -4.94
CA GLY A 29 10.45 -20.94 -4.79
C GLY A 29 10.23 -20.11 -3.53
N TYR A 30 8.98 -19.75 -3.26
CA TYR A 30 8.63 -18.98 -2.06
C TYR A 30 8.98 -19.72 -0.75
N ARG A 31 8.95 -21.06 -0.74
CA ARG A 31 9.46 -21.87 0.39
C ARG A 31 10.97 -21.89 0.48
N ILE A 32 11.65 -21.98 -0.66
CA ILE A 32 13.10 -22.13 -0.77
C ILE A 32 13.87 -20.87 -0.33
N PHE A 33 13.34 -19.67 -0.54
CA PHE A 33 14.06 -18.43 -0.22
C PHE A 33 13.70 -17.86 1.14
N ASP A 34 14.60 -17.06 1.74
CA ASP A 34 14.37 -16.34 3.00
C ASP A 34 13.27 -15.29 2.87
N ILE A 35 13.22 -14.62 1.71
CA ILE A 35 12.22 -13.61 1.37
C ILE A 35 11.43 -14.11 0.16
N ALA A 36 10.11 -14.22 0.30
CA ALA A 36 9.25 -14.59 -0.81
C ALA A 36 9.08 -13.39 -1.76
N ALA A 37 9.36 -13.58 -3.05
CA ALA A 37 9.28 -12.51 -4.04
C ALA A 37 8.40 -12.90 -5.22
N ARG A 38 7.50 -12.00 -5.60
CA ARG A 38 6.62 -12.16 -6.76
C ARG A 38 6.75 -10.97 -7.71
N GLU A 39 6.64 -11.21 -9.01
CA GLU A 39 6.47 -10.14 -9.98
C GLU A 39 4.99 -9.79 -10.16
N ILE A 40 4.64 -8.53 -10.38
CA ILE A 40 3.27 -8.12 -10.71
C ILE A 40 3.27 -7.29 -11.98
N TYR A 41 2.56 -7.80 -12.98
CA TYR A 41 2.36 -7.17 -14.27
C TYR A 41 0.89 -7.28 -14.66
N GLU A 42 0.14 -6.19 -14.54
CA GLU A 42 -1.30 -6.18 -14.76
C GLU A 42 -1.68 -6.63 -16.18
N ALA A 43 -0.82 -6.39 -17.16
CA ALA A 43 -1.05 -6.81 -18.54
C ALA A 43 -0.86 -8.32 -18.79
N GLN A 44 -0.33 -9.08 -17.82
CA GLN A 44 -0.09 -10.52 -17.95
C GLN A 44 -1.35 -11.36 -17.60
N GLY A 45 -2.48 -11.01 -18.22
CA GLY A 45 -3.72 -11.79 -18.15
C GLY A 45 -4.68 -11.41 -17.02
N HIS A 46 -4.43 -10.34 -16.27
CA HIS A 46 -5.44 -9.79 -15.36
C HIS A 46 -6.55 -9.08 -16.17
N PRO A 47 -7.79 -9.00 -15.64
CA PRO A 47 -8.88 -8.29 -16.31
C PRO A 47 -8.46 -6.88 -16.71
N MET A 48 -8.57 -6.56 -18.01
CA MET A 48 -8.35 -5.22 -18.52
C MET A 48 -9.69 -4.54 -18.84
N PRO A 49 -9.79 -3.22 -18.61
CA PRO A 49 -10.93 -2.45 -19.08
C PRO A 49 -11.10 -2.61 -20.59
N LYS A 50 -12.31 -2.95 -21.05
CA LYS A 50 -12.59 -3.17 -22.47
C LYS A 50 -12.50 -1.91 -23.34
N ARG A 51 -12.45 -0.72 -22.71
CA ARG A 51 -12.46 0.60 -23.37
C ARG A 51 -11.61 1.58 -22.56
N GLY A 52 -10.98 2.55 -23.24
CA GLY A 52 -10.15 3.59 -22.60
C GLY A 52 -10.95 4.69 -21.86
N LYS A 53 -12.28 4.63 -21.88
CA LYS A 53 -13.15 5.50 -21.07
C LYS A 53 -13.87 4.64 -20.05
N ILE A 54 -13.67 4.95 -18.78
CA ILE A 54 -14.38 4.35 -17.66
C ILE A 54 -15.82 4.89 -17.68
N GLY A 55 -16.78 4.02 -17.95
CA GLY A 55 -18.19 4.26 -17.78
C GLY A 55 -18.62 4.34 -16.31
N PRO A 56 -19.89 4.70 -16.04
CA PRO A 56 -20.41 4.81 -14.68
C PRO A 56 -20.30 3.49 -13.91
N ASP A 57 -20.48 2.35 -14.58
CA ASP A 57 -20.47 1.01 -13.99
C ASP A 57 -19.16 0.23 -14.21
N ASP A 58 -18.17 0.84 -14.88
CA ASP A 58 -16.91 0.16 -15.17
C ASP A 58 -16.05 0.02 -13.91
N GLU A 59 -15.25 -1.03 -13.81
CA GLU A 59 -14.27 -1.13 -12.73
C GLU A 59 -13.13 -0.12 -12.95
N SER A 60 -12.68 0.54 -11.88
CA SER A 60 -11.51 1.43 -11.96
C SER A 60 -10.25 0.59 -12.19
N PRO A 61 -9.43 0.86 -13.22
CA PRO A 61 -8.18 0.12 -13.45
C PRO A 61 -7.21 0.30 -12.27
N LEU A 62 -7.25 1.45 -11.62
CA LEU A 62 -6.46 1.72 -10.41
C LEU A 62 -6.90 0.82 -9.25
N ARG A 63 -8.20 0.60 -9.09
CA ARG A 63 -8.77 -0.33 -8.10
C ARG A 63 -8.38 -1.77 -8.38
N ALA A 64 -8.57 -2.22 -9.61
CA ALA A 64 -8.15 -3.56 -10.02
C ALA A 64 -6.65 -3.80 -9.77
N SER A 65 -5.80 -2.79 -10.07
CA SER A 65 -4.35 -2.86 -9.82
C SER A 65 -4.05 -3.00 -8.31
N TYR A 66 -4.48 -2.07 -7.45
CA TYR A 66 -4.11 -2.19 -6.03
C TYR A 66 -4.72 -3.41 -5.34
N LEU A 67 -5.90 -3.87 -5.76
CA LEU A 67 -6.49 -5.10 -5.23
C LEU A 67 -5.66 -6.33 -5.61
N ASN A 68 -5.02 -6.33 -6.78
CA ASN A 68 -4.06 -7.36 -7.15
C ASN A 68 -2.85 -7.33 -6.20
N TYR A 69 -2.21 -6.17 -5.99
CA TYR A 69 -1.09 -6.06 -5.04
C TYR A 69 -1.48 -6.48 -3.62
N ALA A 70 -2.64 -6.04 -3.11
CA ALA A 70 -3.14 -6.43 -1.80
C ALA A 70 -3.29 -7.95 -1.70
N THR A 71 -4.00 -8.56 -2.66
CA THR A 71 -4.26 -10.01 -2.69
C THR A 71 -2.97 -10.82 -2.75
N GLN A 72 -2.05 -10.45 -3.66
CA GLN A 72 -0.78 -11.18 -3.80
C GLN A 72 0.10 -11.03 -2.56
N THR A 73 0.16 -9.83 -1.98
CA THR A 73 0.91 -9.58 -0.74
C THR A 73 0.35 -10.43 0.41
N GLN A 74 -0.97 -10.44 0.60
CA GLN A 74 -1.62 -11.25 1.63
C GLN A 74 -1.43 -12.75 1.40
N ASN A 75 -1.43 -13.22 0.16
CA ASN A 75 -1.14 -14.63 -0.16
C ASN A 75 0.30 -15.01 0.21
N LEU A 76 1.27 -14.13 -0.03
CA LEU A 76 2.66 -14.36 0.39
C LEU A 76 2.77 -14.35 1.92
N TRP A 77 2.21 -13.33 2.57
CA TRP A 77 2.21 -13.17 4.03
C TRP A 77 1.61 -14.38 4.75
N ASN A 78 0.38 -14.76 4.38
CA ASN A 78 -0.33 -15.88 5.02
C ASN A 78 0.17 -17.26 4.60
N GLY A 79 0.81 -17.36 3.43
CA GLY A 79 1.18 -18.63 2.82
C GLY A 79 2.54 -19.18 3.24
N PHE A 80 3.47 -18.31 3.69
CA PHE A 80 4.87 -18.70 3.90
C PHE A 80 5.47 -18.24 5.24
N ASP A 81 4.76 -17.44 6.03
CA ASP A 81 5.20 -16.99 7.37
C ASP A 81 6.63 -16.41 7.38
N LYS A 82 6.92 -15.57 6.38
CA LYS A 82 8.22 -14.94 6.16
C LYS A 82 8.05 -13.60 5.45
N PRO A 83 9.08 -12.72 5.48
CA PRO A 83 9.02 -11.45 4.77
C PRO A 83 8.73 -11.64 3.27
N ALA A 84 7.98 -10.69 2.70
CA ALA A 84 7.56 -10.72 1.31
C ALA A 84 7.91 -9.41 0.60
N ILE A 85 8.28 -9.53 -0.67
CA ILE A 85 8.50 -8.40 -1.58
C ILE A 85 7.75 -8.61 -2.89
N ILE A 86 7.42 -7.51 -3.56
CA ILE A 86 7.12 -7.54 -4.99
C ILE A 86 8.43 -7.24 -5.71
N GLY A 87 9.07 -8.30 -6.20
CA GLY A 87 10.45 -8.29 -6.72
C GLY A 87 10.60 -7.67 -8.10
N GLU A 88 9.49 -7.52 -8.84
CA GLU A 88 9.45 -6.83 -10.13
C GLU A 88 8.02 -6.38 -10.46
N CYS A 89 7.84 -5.14 -10.88
CA CYS A 89 6.54 -4.66 -11.36
C CYS A 89 6.69 -3.37 -12.20
N GLY A 90 5.62 -2.94 -12.87
CA GLY A 90 5.63 -1.68 -13.62
C GLY A 90 5.95 -1.85 -15.11
N TYR A 91 6.84 -1.00 -15.63
CA TYR A 91 7.14 -0.84 -17.06
C TYR A 91 5.92 -0.64 -17.98
N ASP A 92 5.90 -1.19 -19.19
CA ASP A 92 4.79 -1.12 -20.16
C ASP A 92 3.77 -2.26 -20.00
N HIS A 93 3.95 -3.12 -18.98
CA HIS A 93 3.05 -4.22 -18.64
C HIS A 93 2.01 -3.85 -17.56
N THR A 94 1.71 -2.56 -17.45
CA THR A 94 0.70 -1.96 -16.56
C THR A 94 -0.59 -1.61 -17.33
N TYR A 95 -1.67 -1.24 -16.62
CA TYR A 95 -2.90 -0.78 -17.27
C TYR A 95 -2.78 0.59 -17.95
N TYR A 96 -1.81 1.41 -17.52
CA TYR A 96 -1.49 2.70 -18.11
C TYR A 96 -0.06 2.69 -18.61
N GLU A 97 0.21 3.31 -19.75
CA GLU A 97 1.57 3.42 -20.29
C GLU A 97 2.44 4.36 -19.44
N PRO A 98 3.77 4.11 -19.37
CA PRO A 98 4.71 5.03 -18.75
C PRO A 98 4.55 6.48 -19.25
N GLY A 99 4.52 7.42 -18.31
CA GLY A 99 4.32 8.85 -18.60
C GLY A 99 2.87 9.33 -18.56
N MET A 100 1.89 8.43 -18.43
CA MET A 100 0.48 8.79 -18.25
C MET A 100 0.15 9.05 -16.77
N PRO A 101 -0.80 9.95 -16.43
CA PRO A 101 -1.21 10.19 -15.04
C PRO A 101 -1.64 8.93 -14.29
N GLY A 102 -2.31 8.00 -14.97
CA GLY A 102 -2.70 6.72 -14.39
C GLY A 102 -1.52 5.81 -14.01
N TYR A 103 -0.38 5.93 -14.71
CA TYR A 103 0.84 5.19 -14.38
C TYR A 103 1.45 5.67 -13.06
N LEU A 104 1.49 7.00 -12.87
CA LEU A 104 1.89 7.61 -11.60
C LEU A 104 0.97 7.16 -10.46
N ALA A 105 -0.35 7.09 -10.69
CA ALA A 105 -1.31 6.60 -9.71
C ALA A 105 -1.13 5.10 -9.40
N MET A 106 -0.81 4.26 -10.39
CA MET A 106 -0.48 2.85 -10.14
C MET A 106 0.77 2.70 -9.27
N TYR A 107 1.84 3.43 -9.58
CA TYR A 107 3.06 3.42 -8.77
C TYR A 107 2.78 3.87 -7.33
N HIS A 108 2.07 5.00 -7.18
CA HIS A 108 1.64 5.51 -5.88
C HIS A 108 0.88 4.44 -5.08
N ASN A 109 -0.16 3.86 -5.69
CA ASN A 109 -1.01 2.86 -5.03
C ASN A 109 -0.21 1.61 -4.63
N ALA A 110 0.71 1.14 -5.49
CA ALA A 110 1.55 -0.02 -5.21
C ALA A 110 2.42 0.17 -3.95
N LEU A 111 2.97 1.38 -3.74
CA LEU A 111 3.73 1.71 -2.52
C LEU A 111 2.85 1.58 -1.26
N TRP A 112 1.70 2.25 -1.26
CA TRP A 112 0.85 2.34 -0.07
C TRP A 112 0.13 1.04 0.25
N VAL A 113 -0.41 0.36 -0.76
CA VAL A 113 -1.06 -0.94 -0.56
C VAL A 113 -0.06 -2.01 -0.15
N GLY A 114 1.16 -1.95 -0.67
CA GLY A 114 2.26 -2.85 -0.28
C GLY A 114 2.65 -2.68 1.19
N LEU A 115 2.84 -1.43 1.62
CA LEU A 115 3.09 -1.10 3.04
C LEU A 115 1.95 -1.58 3.94
N ALA A 116 0.71 -1.24 3.58
CA ALA A 116 -0.47 -1.52 4.39
C ALA A 116 -0.85 -3.01 4.44
N ASN A 117 -0.21 -3.86 3.63
CA ASN A 117 -0.38 -5.32 3.64
C ASN A 117 0.88 -6.08 4.09
N GLY A 118 1.93 -5.38 4.55
CA GLY A 118 3.07 -6.02 5.21
C GLY A 118 4.25 -6.39 4.30
N LEU A 119 4.40 -5.77 3.12
CA LEU A 119 5.66 -5.92 2.37
C LEU A 119 6.83 -5.38 3.20
N CYS A 120 7.96 -6.09 3.18
CA CYS A 120 9.17 -5.67 3.88
C CYS A 120 10.06 -4.72 3.06
N CYS A 121 9.64 -4.39 1.83
CA CYS A 121 10.28 -3.45 0.93
C CYS A 121 9.22 -2.82 0.00
N THR A 122 9.51 -1.64 -0.55
CA THR A 122 8.70 -1.08 -1.63
C THR A 122 8.71 -2.04 -2.84
N PRO A 123 7.60 -2.17 -3.59
CA PRO A 123 7.61 -2.88 -4.86
C PRO A 123 8.72 -2.39 -5.79
N PHE A 124 9.48 -3.32 -6.37
CA PHE A 124 10.58 -2.99 -7.27
C PHE A 124 10.03 -2.56 -8.64
N TRP A 125 9.95 -1.24 -8.85
CA TRP A 125 9.36 -0.67 -10.05
C TRP A 125 10.37 -0.64 -11.21
N TRP A 126 10.18 -1.54 -12.18
CA TRP A 126 10.96 -1.67 -13.41
C TRP A 126 10.63 -0.53 -14.36
N ALA A 127 11.14 0.67 -14.10
CA ALA A 127 10.98 1.81 -15.00
C ALA A 127 11.96 2.95 -14.63
N TYR A 128 13.15 2.61 -14.15
CA TYR A 128 14.16 3.61 -13.84
C TYR A 128 14.70 4.24 -15.13
N SER A 129 14.27 5.46 -15.43
CA SER A 129 14.78 6.27 -16.54
C SER A 129 14.67 7.76 -16.23
N ASP A 130 15.47 8.58 -16.90
CA ASP A 130 15.51 10.03 -16.66
C ASP A 130 14.13 10.70 -16.83
N TRP A 131 13.27 10.22 -17.74
CA TRP A 131 11.94 10.80 -17.95
C TRP A 131 10.88 10.29 -16.96
N ILE A 132 11.07 9.12 -16.33
CA ILE A 132 10.12 8.53 -15.37
C ILE A 132 10.44 8.98 -13.95
N ASN A 133 11.72 9.06 -13.60
CA ASN A 133 12.14 9.27 -12.21
C ASN A 133 11.59 10.56 -11.62
N ASP A 134 11.71 11.69 -12.33
CA ASP A 134 11.26 12.98 -11.80
C ASP A 134 9.73 13.14 -11.81
N ALA A 135 9.06 12.58 -12.83
CA ALA A 135 7.61 12.71 -12.99
C ALA A 135 6.81 11.70 -12.15
N VAL A 136 7.38 10.52 -11.88
CA VAL A 136 6.68 9.38 -11.27
C VAL A 136 7.27 9.02 -9.91
N VAL A 137 8.59 8.87 -9.81
CA VAL A 137 9.22 8.21 -8.65
C VAL A 137 9.53 9.19 -7.52
N THR A 138 10.26 10.26 -7.82
CA THR A 138 10.93 11.11 -6.83
C THR A 138 9.98 11.69 -5.78
N ASN A 139 8.87 12.30 -6.22
CA ASN A 139 7.94 12.95 -5.27
C ASN A 139 7.13 11.96 -4.45
N GLN A 140 6.76 10.81 -5.02
CA GLN A 140 6.03 9.76 -4.31
C GLN A 140 6.92 9.10 -3.27
N MET A 141 8.17 8.77 -3.63
CA MET A 141 9.14 8.20 -2.69
C MET A 141 9.49 9.15 -1.55
N ARG A 142 9.58 10.47 -1.79
CA ARG A 142 9.79 11.45 -0.71
C ARG A 142 8.63 11.45 0.29
N SER A 143 7.40 11.48 -0.22
CA SER A 143 6.20 11.46 0.64
C SER A 143 6.09 10.13 1.40
N PHE A 144 6.33 9.01 0.72
CA PHE A 144 6.34 7.69 1.33
C PHE A 144 7.42 7.56 2.40
N ALA A 145 8.67 7.94 2.10
CA ALA A 145 9.80 7.90 3.04
C ALA A 145 9.54 8.76 4.28
N GLN A 146 8.96 9.95 4.12
CA GLN A 146 8.60 10.80 5.25
C GLN A 146 7.55 10.11 6.15
N PHE A 147 6.54 9.45 5.56
CA PHE A 147 5.55 8.72 6.33
C PHE A 147 6.17 7.56 7.11
N ILE A 148 7.06 6.77 6.53
CA ILE A 148 7.59 5.57 7.20
C ILE A 148 8.77 5.84 8.14
N SER A 149 9.33 7.06 8.15
CA SER A 149 10.63 7.35 8.80
C SER A 149 10.71 7.14 10.32
N ASP A 150 9.58 7.19 11.03
CA ASP A 150 9.47 6.96 12.48
C ASP A 150 8.75 5.64 12.82
N ILE A 151 8.57 4.75 11.84
CA ILE A 151 8.01 3.41 12.07
C ILE A 151 9.17 2.43 12.32
N ASP A 152 9.14 1.78 13.47
CA ASP A 152 10.08 0.73 13.84
C ASP A 152 9.58 -0.63 13.30
N PHE A 153 9.96 -0.95 12.06
CA PHE A 153 9.59 -2.20 11.40
C PHE A 153 10.30 -3.44 11.94
N ALA A 154 11.30 -3.27 12.81
CA ALA A 154 11.99 -4.40 13.44
C ALA A 154 11.19 -4.99 14.61
N ARG A 155 10.03 -4.39 14.95
CA ARG A 155 9.15 -4.90 16.00
C ARG A 155 8.50 -6.22 15.59
N PRO A 156 8.49 -7.22 16.48
CA PRO A 156 8.12 -8.59 16.12
C PRO A 156 6.61 -8.82 15.89
N ASP A 157 5.74 -7.87 16.27
CA ASP A 157 4.31 -8.15 16.43
C ASP A 157 3.36 -7.38 15.49
N LEU A 158 3.89 -6.72 14.44
CA LEU A 158 3.04 -6.06 13.45
C LEU A 158 2.17 -7.09 12.72
N LYS A 159 0.84 -6.96 12.82
CA LYS A 159 -0.13 -7.87 12.22
C LYS A 159 -1.18 -7.09 11.43
N PRO A 160 -1.85 -7.74 10.45
CA PRO A 160 -2.98 -7.13 9.76
C PRO A 160 -4.06 -6.70 10.75
N ILE A 161 -4.53 -5.47 10.61
CA ILE A 161 -5.64 -4.90 11.38
C ILE A 161 -6.88 -4.83 10.48
N THR A 162 -8.02 -5.28 11.01
CA THR A 162 -9.27 -5.24 10.26
C THR A 162 -9.82 -3.81 10.21
N ILE A 163 -10.08 -3.31 9.00
CA ILE A 163 -10.70 -2.01 8.75
C ILE A 163 -12.07 -2.22 8.09
N GLN A 164 -13.06 -1.46 8.53
CA GLN A 164 -14.34 -1.30 7.84
C GLN A 164 -14.42 0.10 7.24
N SER A 165 -14.57 0.23 5.92
CA SER A 165 -14.34 1.49 5.20
C SER A 165 -15.44 1.90 4.21
N GLY A 166 -16.68 1.44 4.39
CA GLY A 166 -17.83 1.88 3.59
C GLY A 166 -17.60 1.74 2.07
N HIS A 167 -17.57 2.87 1.36
CA HIS A 167 -17.34 2.93 -0.09
C HIS A 167 -15.86 2.93 -0.51
N CYS A 168 -14.94 2.92 0.45
CA CYS A 168 -13.50 2.88 0.24
C CYS A 168 -12.94 1.48 0.47
N ASP A 169 -11.79 1.20 -0.12
CA ASP A 169 -10.96 0.06 0.29
C ASP A 169 -9.90 0.55 1.30
N GLY A 170 -9.55 -0.29 2.27
CA GLY A 170 -8.56 0.09 3.28
C GLY A 170 -7.86 -1.10 3.91
N TRP A 171 -6.59 -0.92 4.24
CA TRP A 171 -5.75 -1.91 4.92
C TRP A 171 -4.91 -1.24 6.00
N ALA A 172 -4.58 -2.00 7.05
CA ALA A 172 -3.66 -1.56 8.08
C ALA A 172 -2.82 -2.72 8.61
N MET A 173 -1.66 -2.36 9.12
CA MET A 173 -0.80 -3.19 9.94
C MET A 173 -0.60 -2.49 11.28
N GLY A 174 -0.44 -3.26 12.34
CA GLY A 174 -0.18 -2.67 13.65
C GLY A 174 -0.08 -3.67 14.78
N ASP A 175 0.21 -3.11 15.93
CA ASP A 175 0.18 -3.74 17.24
C ASP A 175 -0.49 -2.79 18.25
N GLU A 176 -0.39 -3.08 19.54
CA GLU A 176 -0.97 -2.25 20.61
C GLU A 176 -0.35 -0.84 20.72
N SER A 177 0.85 -0.63 20.18
CA SER A 177 1.60 0.63 20.29
C SER A 177 1.45 1.55 19.09
N LEU A 178 1.22 0.98 17.91
CA LEU A 178 1.09 1.71 16.66
C LEU A 178 0.27 0.91 15.67
N ILE A 179 -0.73 1.58 15.09
CA ILE A 179 -1.42 1.11 13.90
C ILE A 179 -1.14 2.11 12.78
N PHE A 180 -0.80 1.61 11.60
CA PHE A 180 -0.67 2.41 10.40
C PHE A 180 -1.40 1.75 9.24
N GLY A 181 -1.89 2.56 8.31
CA GLY A 181 -2.63 2.03 7.19
C GLY A 181 -2.90 3.05 6.10
N TRP A 182 -3.69 2.61 5.14
CA TRP A 182 -4.04 3.36 3.95
C TRP A 182 -5.50 3.12 3.58
N LEU A 183 -6.18 4.19 3.23
CA LEU A 183 -7.57 4.21 2.79
C LEU A 183 -7.62 4.85 1.40
N VAL A 184 -8.32 4.23 0.45
CA VAL A 184 -8.35 4.66 -0.94
C VAL A 184 -9.72 4.46 -1.58
N ASN A 185 -10.06 5.39 -2.46
CA ASN A 185 -11.17 5.27 -3.40
C ASN A 185 -10.83 6.09 -4.66
N PRO A 186 -10.35 5.45 -5.73
CA PRO A 186 -9.89 6.15 -6.94
C PRO A 186 -11.06 6.63 -7.84
N ARG A 187 -12.31 6.44 -7.42
CA ARG A 187 -13.50 6.83 -8.19
C ARG A 187 -14.12 8.11 -7.66
N SER A 188 -14.36 8.19 -6.36
CA SER A 188 -15.04 9.33 -5.73
C SER A 188 -14.20 10.05 -4.68
N GLY A 189 -13.00 9.54 -4.39
CA GLY A 189 -12.17 10.05 -3.30
C GLY A 189 -12.58 9.56 -1.93
N VAL A 190 -11.75 9.88 -0.94
CA VAL A 190 -11.95 9.50 0.47
C VAL A 190 -12.37 10.68 1.36
N ALA A 191 -12.47 11.88 0.81
CA ALA A 191 -12.85 13.07 1.58
C ALA A 191 -14.31 12.95 2.06
N GLY A 192 -14.56 13.21 3.34
CA GLY A 192 -15.89 13.08 3.95
C GLY A 192 -16.27 11.64 4.34
N GLU A 193 -15.48 10.65 3.91
CA GLU A 193 -15.69 9.26 4.29
C GLU A 193 -15.17 8.99 5.72
N SER A 194 -15.52 7.82 6.25
CA SER A 194 -15.01 7.35 7.53
C SER A 194 -14.60 5.89 7.45
N PHE A 195 -13.70 5.50 8.35
CA PHE A 195 -13.33 4.11 8.53
C PHE A 195 -13.32 3.75 10.02
N THR A 196 -13.52 2.46 10.29
CA THR A 196 -13.62 1.93 11.65
C THR A 196 -12.63 0.80 11.84
N ILE A 197 -11.95 0.82 12.99
CA ILE A 197 -11.07 -0.25 13.46
C ILE A 197 -11.72 -0.88 14.69
N SER A 198 -11.78 -2.21 14.71
CA SER A 198 -12.33 -2.99 15.80
C SER A 198 -11.25 -3.83 16.48
N GLY A 199 -11.49 -4.20 17.74
CA GLY A 199 -10.57 -5.02 18.54
C GLY A 199 -9.49 -4.23 19.26
N LEU A 200 -9.64 -2.92 19.38
CA LEU A 200 -8.74 -2.07 20.17
C LEU A 200 -9.15 -2.08 21.64
N ALA A 201 -8.23 -1.71 22.53
CA ALA A 201 -8.59 -1.46 23.93
C ALA A 201 -9.33 -0.12 24.03
N ASP A 202 -10.36 -0.06 24.89
CA ASP A 202 -11.04 1.20 25.22
C ASP A 202 -10.05 2.22 25.79
N GLY A 203 -10.22 3.47 25.40
CA GLY A 203 -9.29 4.55 25.78
C GLY A 203 -9.25 5.66 24.75
N THR A 204 -8.26 6.53 24.89
CA THR A 204 -8.07 7.67 24.00
C THR A 204 -6.89 7.41 23.08
N TYR A 205 -7.04 7.77 21.80
CA TYR A 205 -6.04 7.54 20.76
C TYR A 205 -5.70 8.83 20.03
N ASP A 206 -4.42 8.99 19.74
CA ASP A 206 -3.91 9.99 18.82
C ASP A 206 -3.99 9.47 17.38
N VAL A 207 -4.74 10.18 16.55
CA VAL A 207 -4.95 9.86 15.14
C VAL A 207 -4.33 10.94 14.27
N ARG A 208 -3.44 10.53 13.37
CA ARG A 208 -2.80 11.41 12.40
C ARG A 208 -3.06 10.93 10.99
N LEU A 209 -3.82 11.70 10.24
CA LEU A 209 -4.03 11.50 8.81
C LEU A 209 -2.90 12.16 8.00
N TYR A 210 -2.52 11.53 6.89
CA TYR A 210 -1.39 11.91 6.06
C TYR A 210 -1.79 12.00 4.59
N ARG A 211 -1.55 13.16 3.99
CA ARG A 211 -1.77 13.41 2.57
C ARG A 211 -0.62 12.78 1.78
N THR A 212 -0.85 11.56 1.33
CA THR A 212 0.09 10.68 0.63
C THR A 212 0.74 11.34 -0.59
N TRP A 213 -0.02 12.11 -1.37
CA TRP A 213 0.48 12.83 -2.56
C TRP A 213 1.31 14.08 -2.26
N ARG A 214 1.13 14.69 -1.08
CA ARG A 214 1.74 15.98 -0.71
C ARG A 214 2.86 15.85 0.31
N GLY A 215 2.96 14.69 0.94
CA GLY A 215 3.92 14.44 1.99
C GLY A 215 3.64 15.20 3.29
N ARG A 216 2.37 15.42 3.68
CA ARG A 216 2.03 16.25 4.85
C ARG A 216 0.97 15.64 5.72
N TYR A 217 1.18 15.70 7.04
CA TYR A 217 0.16 15.37 8.02
C TYR A 217 -0.92 16.46 8.08
N LEU A 218 -2.14 16.04 8.39
CA LEU A 218 -3.19 16.92 8.92
C LEU A 218 -2.93 17.21 10.40
N ASP A 219 -3.70 18.13 10.95
CA ASP A 219 -3.73 18.34 12.40
C ASP A 219 -4.10 17.04 13.11
N ALA A 220 -3.42 16.77 14.22
CA ALA A 220 -3.67 15.58 15.02
C ALA A 220 -5.09 15.64 15.61
N GLN A 221 -5.74 14.49 15.64
CA GLN A 221 -7.04 14.31 16.27
C GLN A 221 -6.88 13.40 17.47
N THR A 222 -7.60 13.69 18.55
CA THR A 222 -7.69 12.83 19.73
C THR A 222 -9.10 12.24 19.75
N LEU A 223 -9.19 10.92 19.64
CA LEU A 223 -10.46 10.21 19.49
C LEU A 223 -10.61 9.12 20.57
N ASP A 224 -11.82 8.93 21.06
CA ASP A 224 -12.13 7.86 22.02
C ASP A 224 -12.44 6.55 21.27
N CYS A 225 -11.80 5.47 21.70
CA CYS A 225 -12.22 4.11 21.42
C CYS A 225 -13.17 3.63 22.51
N ARG A 226 -14.33 3.09 22.11
CA ARG A 226 -15.36 2.57 23.01
C ARG A 226 -15.89 1.25 22.48
N ASP A 227 -16.16 0.31 23.38
CA ASP A 227 -16.57 -1.06 23.03
C ASP A 227 -15.62 -1.71 22.01
N GLY A 228 -14.32 -1.43 22.19
CA GLY A 228 -13.22 -1.87 21.33
C GLY A 228 -13.27 -1.36 19.89
N THR A 229 -14.00 -0.27 19.64
CA THR A 229 -14.21 0.29 18.30
C THR A 229 -13.75 1.75 18.25
N LEU A 230 -12.96 2.10 17.23
CA LEU A 230 -12.50 3.45 16.94
C LEU A 230 -12.92 3.83 15.52
N THR A 231 -13.72 4.89 15.39
CA THR A 231 -14.15 5.43 14.09
C THR A 231 -13.40 6.72 13.79
N VAL A 232 -12.78 6.79 12.61
CA VAL A 232 -11.99 7.94 12.15
C VAL A 232 -12.68 8.55 10.94
N SER A 233 -12.94 9.86 11.00
CA SER A 233 -13.48 10.62 9.88
C SER A 233 -12.35 11.27 9.07
N VAL A 234 -12.42 11.13 7.75
CA VAL A 234 -11.56 11.86 6.83
C VAL A 234 -12.21 13.22 6.56
N PRO A 235 -11.57 14.34 6.93
CA PRO A 235 -12.23 15.63 6.85
C PRO A 235 -12.56 15.99 5.40
N GLU A 236 -13.74 16.58 5.22
CA GLU A 236 -14.10 17.19 3.94
C GLU A 236 -13.21 18.38 3.62
N LEU A 237 -13.20 18.72 2.34
CA LEU A 237 -12.45 19.83 1.78
C LEU A 237 -12.86 21.16 2.41
N THR A 238 -11.87 21.91 2.89
CA THR A 238 -12.05 23.33 3.22
C THR A 238 -11.15 24.19 2.33
N THR A 239 -11.65 25.35 1.92
CA THR A 239 -10.81 26.43 1.40
C THR A 239 -10.43 27.31 2.58
N THR A 240 -9.15 27.65 2.72
CA THR A 240 -8.69 28.56 3.77
C THR A 240 -7.68 29.53 3.18
N GLY A 241 -7.94 30.83 3.32
CA GLY A 241 -7.04 31.88 2.82
C GLY A 241 -6.81 31.85 1.30
N GLY A 242 -7.80 31.38 0.51
CA GLY A 242 -7.66 31.26 -0.94
C GLY A 242 -6.85 30.05 -1.42
N HIS A 243 -6.42 29.17 -0.51
CA HIS A 243 -5.77 27.91 -0.83
C HIS A 243 -6.72 26.72 -0.70
N ALA A 244 -6.61 25.80 -1.65
CA ALA A 244 -7.42 24.59 -1.66
C ALA A 244 -6.69 23.44 -0.95
N TYR A 245 -7.24 23.01 0.19
CA TYR A 245 -6.69 21.93 0.99
C TYR A 245 -7.35 20.61 0.62
N HIS A 246 -6.92 20.03 -0.50
CA HIS A 246 -7.50 18.78 -0.99
C HIS A 246 -6.95 17.53 -0.31
N ILE A 247 -7.87 16.66 0.13
CA ILE A 247 -7.70 15.21 0.24
C ILE A 247 -8.36 14.65 -1.03
N GLY A 248 -7.60 13.87 -1.79
CA GLY A 248 -8.03 13.36 -3.08
C GLY A 248 -8.53 11.93 -2.96
N ASP A 249 -7.88 11.06 -3.72
CA ASP A 249 -8.28 9.67 -3.89
C ASP A 249 -7.98 8.79 -2.68
N ASP A 250 -7.12 9.25 -1.78
CA ASP A 250 -6.59 8.42 -0.70
C ASP A 250 -6.00 9.23 0.47
N VAL A 251 -5.78 8.52 1.59
CA VAL A 251 -5.12 9.03 2.79
C VAL A 251 -4.41 7.88 3.51
N ALA A 252 -3.21 8.13 4.03
CA ALA A 252 -2.55 7.22 4.96
C ALA A 252 -2.76 7.70 6.39
N PHE A 253 -2.63 6.82 7.38
CA PHE A 253 -2.86 7.19 8.76
C PHE A 253 -1.94 6.48 9.73
N LYS A 254 -1.76 7.10 10.90
CA LYS A 254 -1.17 6.49 12.08
C LYS A 254 -2.08 6.72 13.28
N ILE A 255 -2.21 5.69 14.11
CA ILE A 255 -3.01 5.68 15.32
C ILE A 255 -2.12 5.15 16.43
N ARG A 256 -2.06 5.87 17.55
CA ARG A 256 -1.31 5.45 18.75
C ARG A 256 -2.20 5.65 19.98
N PRO A 257 -2.10 4.80 21.01
CA PRO A 257 -2.67 5.13 22.31
C PRO A 257 -2.12 6.47 22.80
N HIS A 258 -2.99 7.31 23.36
CA HIS A 258 -2.62 8.59 23.98
C HIS A 258 -2.03 8.38 25.38
#